data_AF-A0A968LF06-F1
#
_entry.id   AF-A0A968LF06-F1
#
_cell.length_a   1.000
_cell.length_b   1.000
_cell.length_c   1.000
_cell.angle_alpha   90.00
_cell.angle_beta   90.00
_cell.angle_gamma   90.00
#
_symmetry.space_group_name_H-M   'P 1'
#
loop_
_entity.id
_entity.type
_entity.pdbx_description
1 polymer ?
#
loop_
_entity_poly.entity_id
_entity_poly.type
_entity_poly.pdbx_seq_one_letter_code
_entity_poly.pdbx_strand_id
1 'polypeptide(L)'
;AVLVIALLFGIYAGISFAAIAGQLAYIDIIGAGLVLLLTELVSWIFYRNWGNAHKALWAEALNAFKLGLIYGLFLIAFMLGS
;
A
#
# COMPACT_ATOMS: atom_id res chain seq x y z
N ALA A 1 -13.31 8.38 -11.58
CA ALA A 1 -13.05 9.19 -10.37
C ALA A 1 -12.53 8.36 -9.20
N VAL A 2 -13.25 7.32 -8.77
CA VAL A 2 -12.88 6.50 -7.59
C VAL A 2 -11.48 5.88 -7.68
N LEU A 3 -11.05 5.36 -8.84
CA LEU A 3 -9.69 4.83 -9.00
C LEU A 3 -8.59 5.89 -8.82
N VAL A 4 -8.80 7.11 -9.32
CA VAL A 4 -7.83 8.21 -9.18
C VAL A 4 -7.73 8.65 -7.72
N ILE A 5 -8.87 8.71 -7.03
CA ILE A 5 -8.91 8.98 -5.58
C ILE A 5 -8.16 7.88 -4.82
N ALA A 6 -8.40 6.61 -5.16
CA ALA A 6 -7.70 5.48 -4.54
C ALA A 6 -6.18 5.52 -4.80
N LEU A 7 -5.76 5.86 -6.02
CA LEU A 7 -4.36 6.04 -6.38
C LEU A 7 -3.69 7.15 -5.56
N LEU A 8 -4.28 8.35 -5.54
CA LEU A 8 -3.73 9.50 -4.80
C LEU A 8 -3.72 9.25 -3.29
N PHE A 9 -4.76 8.60 -2.77
CA PHE A 9 -4.83 8.18 -1.38
C PHE A 9 -3.71 7.18 -1.04
N GLY A 10 -3.41 6.25 -1.97
CA GLY A 10 -2.27 5.35 -1.86
C GLY A 10 -0.94 6.09 -1.74
N ILE A 11 -0.70 7.07 -2.62
CA ILE A 11 0.54 7.87 -2.60
C ILE A 11 0.71 8.58 -1.25
N TYR A 12 -0.34 9.24 -0.76
CA TYR A 12 -0.30 9.95 0.51
C TYR A 12 -0.08 9.01 1.70
N ALA A 13 -0.71 7.83 1.69
CA ALA A 13 -0.50 6.80 2.70
C ALA A 13 0.96 6.31 2.72
N GLY A 14 1.54 6.02 1.54
CA GLY A 14 2.94 5.59 1.43
C GLY A 14 3.92 6.63 2.00
N ILE A 15 3.73 7.90 1.63
CA ILE A 15 4.54 9.02 2.16
C ILE A 15 4.40 9.14 3.68
N SER A 16 3.18 9.04 4.21
CA SER A 16 2.91 9.14 5.64
C SER A 16 3.55 7.98 6.42
N PHE A 17 3.48 6.75 5.90
CA PHE A 17 4.15 5.60 6.51
C PHE A 17 5.67 5.75 6.53
N ALA A 18 6.28 6.22 5.43
CA ALA A 18 7.72 6.46 5.39
C ALA A 18 8.15 7.56 6.36
N ALA A 19 7.35 8.62 6.51
CA ALA A 19 7.61 9.69 7.48
C ALA A 19 7.56 9.17 8.93
N ILE A 20 6.56 8.35 9.27
CA ILE A 20 6.44 7.73 10.60
C ILE A 20 7.62 6.79 10.85
N ALA A 21 7.95 5.93 9.88
CA ALA A 21 9.06 4.98 9.98
C ALA A 21 10.42 5.68 10.12
N GLY A 22 10.67 6.73 9.35
CA GLY A 22 11.91 7.51 9.44
C GLY A 22 12.06 8.30 10.74
N GLN A 23 10.94 8.65 11.39
CA GLN A 23 10.95 9.43 12.63
C GLN A 23 11.14 8.59 13.90
N LEU A 24 10.82 7.29 13.85
CA LEU A 24 10.99 6.36 14.95
C LEU A 24 11.85 5.16 14.50
N ALA A 25 13.17 5.21 14.70
CA ALA A 25 14.09 4.10 14.41
C ALA A 25 13.80 2.78 15.19
N TYR A 26 12.73 2.73 15.99
CA TYR A 26 12.36 1.61 16.88
C TYR A 26 11.19 0.76 16.34
N ILE A 27 10.50 1.19 15.27
CA ILE A 27 9.28 0.52 14.75
C ILE A 27 9.56 -0.52 13.68
N ASP A 28 10.81 -0.85 13.34
CA ASP A 28 11.15 -1.83 12.30
C ASP A 28 10.41 -3.17 12.44
N ILE A 29 10.28 -3.68 13.67
CA ILE A 29 9.54 -4.92 13.96
C ILE A 29 8.03 -4.76 13.78
N ILE A 30 7.48 -3.61 14.17
CA ILE A 30 6.05 -3.33 14.06
C ILE A 30 5.68 -3.05 12.60
N GLY A 31 6.55 -2.35 11.86
CA GLY A 31 6.44 -2.09 10.42
C GLY A 31 6.50 -3.39 9.62
N ALA A 32 7.46 -4.27 9.92
CA ALA A 32 7.53 -5.60 9.31
C ALA A 32 6.25 -6.41 9.58
N GLY A 33 5.72 -6.39 10.81
CA GLY A 33 4.47 -7.04 11.16
C GLY A 33 3.25 -6.48 10.42
N LEU A 34 3.17 -5.16 10.26
CA LEU A 34 2.07 -4.49 9.57
C LEU A 34 2.09 -4.76 8.06
N VAL A 35 3.29 -4.75 7.45
CA VAL A 35 3.47 -5.12 6.03
C VAL A 35 3.08 -6.59 5.82
N LEU A 36 3.53 -7.50 6.69
CA LEU A 36 3.19 -8.92 6.61
C LEU A 36 1.67 -9.12 6.72
N LEU A 37 1.03 -8.48 7.70
CA LEU A 37 -0.43 -8.52 7.87
C LEU A 37 -1.18 -7.98 6.65
N LEU A 38 -0.74 -6.86 6.08
CA LEU A 38 -1.36 -6.29 4.87
C LEU A 38 -1.16 -7.21 3.66
N THR A 39 0.01 -7.81 3.52
CA THR A 39 0.32 -8.73 2.40
C THR A 39 -0.52 -10.00 2.51
N GLU A 40 -0.70 -10.52 3.72
CA GLU A 40 -1.54 -11.67 4.03
C GLU A 40 -3.02 -11.35 3.79
N LEU A 41 -3.49 -10.16 4.22
CA LEU A 41 -4.86 -9.69 3.97
C LEU A 41 -5.17 -9.57 2.48
N VAL A 42 -4.25 -8.99 1.71
CA VAL A 42 -4.39 -8.86 0.26
C VAL A 42 -4.38 -10.23 -0.41
N SER A 43 -3.47 -11.13 0.02
CA SER A 43 -3.41 -12.51 -0.50
C SER A 43 -4.68 -13.27 -0.19
N TRP A 44 -5.19 -13.20 1.04
CA TRP A 44 -6.45 -13.83 1.45
C TRP A 44 -7.65 -13.31 0.67
N ILE A 45 -7.76 -11.99 0.47
CA ILE A 45 -8.85 -11.37 -0.29
C ILE A 45 -8.81 -11.79 -1.77
N PHE A 46 -7.62 -11.86 -2.38
CA PHE A 46 -7.47 -12.24 -3.79
C PHE A 46 -7.66 -13.76 -4.03
N TYR A 47 -7.03 -14.60 -3.21
CA TYR A 47 -7.09 -16.06 -3.40
C TYR A 47 -8.48 -16.63 -3.10
N ARG A 48 -9.23 -16.01 -2.19
CA ARG A 48 -10.59 -16.45 -1.85
C ARG A 48 -11.61 -16.21 -2.97
N ASN A 49 -11.32 -15.38 -3.98
CA ASN A 49 -12.32 -14.93 -4.95
C ASN A 49 -11.81 -14.83 -6.41
N TRP A 50 -10.87 -15.70 -6.79
CA TRP A 50 -10.17 -15.72 -8.09
C TRP A 50 -11.11 -15.63 -9.33
N GLY A 51 -12.35 -16.13 -9.23
CA GLY A 51 -13.31 -16.13 -10.34
C GLY A 51 -14.10 -14.83 -10.55
N ASN A 52 -14.25 -13.97 -9.54
CA ASN A 52 -15.14 -12.78 -9.59
C ASN A 52 -14.41 -11.43 -9.37
N ALA A 53 -13.14 -11.45 -8.95
CA ALA A 53 -12.40 -10.25 -8.59
C ALA A 53 -12.17 -9.27 -9.77
N HIS A 54 -12.12 -9.76 -11.02
CA HIS A 54 -11.93 -8.93 -12.22
C HIS A 54 -13.13 -8.03 -12.59
N LYS A 55 -14.30 -8.19 -11.94
CA LYS A 55 -15.50 -7.37 -12.23
C LYS A 55 -15.84 -6.34 -11.14
N ALA A 56 -15.13 -6.36 -10.01
CA ALA A 56 -15.46 -5.49 -8.88
C ALA A 56 -14.63 -4.19 -8.94
N LEU A 57 -15.31 -3.05 -9.09
CA LEU A 57 -14.69 -1.71 -9.00
C LEU A 57 -13.87 -1.52 -7.71
N TRP A 58 -14.24 -2.23 -6.64
CA TRP A 58 -13.48 -2.29 -5.39
C TRP A 58 -12.11 -2.97 -5.52
N ALA A 59 -12.00 -4.03 -6.33
CA ALA A 59 -10.75 -4.72 -6.57
C ALA A 59 -9.79 -3.85 -7.41
N GLU A 60 -10.31 -3.14 -8.41
CA GLU A 60 -9.54 -2.16 -9.17
C GLU A 60 -9.10 -0.97 -8.31
N ALA A 61 -9.96 -0.46 -7.43
CA ALA A 61 -9.62 0.61 -6.50
C ALA A 61 -8.53 0.18 -5.50
N LEU A 62 -8.62 -1.04 -4.96
CA LEU A 62 -7.57 -1.63 -4.11
C LEU A 62 -6.24 -1.77 -4.86
N ASN A 63 -6.29 -2.17 -6.14
CA ASN A 63 -5.10 -2.31 -6.96
C ASN A 63 -4.47 -0.93 -7.28
N ALA A 64 -5.29 0.08 -7.58
CA ALA A 64 -4.85 1.47 -7.77
C ALA A 64 -4.25 2.05 -6.48
N PHE A 65 -4.87 1.80 -5.33
CA PHE A 65 -4.33 2.19 -4.02
C PHE A 65 -2.97 1.54 -3.75
N LYS A 66 -2.83 0.24 -4.03
CA LYS A 66 -1.57 -0.49 -3.89
C LYS A 66 -0.46 0.12 -4.76
N LEU A 67 -0.76 0.43 -6.02
CA LEU A 67 0.18 1.10 -6.93
C LEU A 67 0.62 2.46 -6.38
N GLY A 68 -0.32 3.28 -5.90
CA GLY A 68 -0.02 4.58 -5.29
C GLY A 68 0.88 4.46 -4.07
N LEU A 69 0.62 3.49 -3.20
CA LEU A 69 1.40 3.26 -1.98
C LEU A 69 2.85 2.89 -2.30
N ILE A 70 3.07 1.93 -3.20
CA ILE A 70 4.41 1.52 -3.63
C ILE A 70 5.17 2.71 -4.25
N TYR A 71 4.49 3.49 -5.10
CA TYR A 71 5.09 4.67 -5.70
C TYR A 71 5.49 5.72 -4.66
N GLY A 72 4.62 6.02 -3.69
CA GLY A 72 4.90 6.97 -2.61
C GLY A 72 6.10 6.55 -1.75
N LEU A 73 6.21 5.26 -1.41
CA LEU A 73 7.36 4.72 -0.68
C LEU A 73 8.66 4.81 -1.50
N PHE A 74 8.62 4.43 -2.77
CA PHE A 74 9.77 4.50 -3.66
C PHE A 74 10.27 5.93 -3.85
N LEU A 75 9.34 6.88 -3.98
CA LEU A 75 9.65 8.30 -4.12
C LEU A 75 10.39 8.83 -2.88
N ILE A 76 9.94 8.47 -1.68
CA ILE A 76 10.61 8.85 -0.43
C ILE A 76 12.00 8.19 -0.34
N ALA A 77 12.11 6.90 -0.65
CA ALA A 77 13.39 6.19 -0.65
C ALA A 77 14.40 6.87 -1.61
N PHE A 78 13.95 7.19 -2.83
CA PHE A 78 14.76 7.93 -3.80
C PHE A 78 15.16 9.33 -3.30
N MET A 79 14.24 10.05 -2.66
CA MET A 79 14.54 11.37 -2.07
C MET A 79 15.54 11.31 -0.91
N LEU A 80 15.56 10.22 -0.15
CA LEU A 80 16.49 10.00 0.96
C LEU A 80 17.85 9.46 0.48
N GLY A 81 18.00 9.15 -0.81
CA GLY A 81 19.24 8.65 -1.40
C GLY A 81 19.57 7.20 -1.04
N SER A 82 18.58 6.41 -0.61
CA SER A 82 18.70 4.97 -0.34
C SER A 82 18.39 4.13 -1.56
#